data_AF-B4F6B5-F1
#
_entry.id   AF-B4F6B5-F1
#
_cell.length_a   1.000
_cell.length_b   1.000
_cell.length_c   1.000
_cell.angle_alpha   90.00
_cell.angle_beta   90.00
_cell.angle_gamma   90.00
#
_symmetry.space_group_name_H-M   'P 1'
#
loop_
_entity.id
_entity.type
_entity.pdbx_description
1 polymer ?
#
loop_
_entity_poly.entity_id
_entity_poly.type
_entity_poly.pdbx_seq_one_letter_code
_entity_poly.pdbx_strand_id
1 'polypeptide(L)' 'LLKIGAAPFHFWFPEVMGASSWINCLMLMTWQKIAPMMVLSYCIKMTMFSFMITMLSIFIGAMGGLNQTSLRQIL' A
#
# COMPACT_ATOMS: atom_id res chain seq x y z
N LEU A 1 -7.13 -5.35 -3.54
CA LEU A 1 -6.54 -4.06 -3.96
C LEU A 1 -6.69 -2.98 -2.90
N LEU A 2 -7.93 -2.59 -2.53
CA LEU A 2 -8.17 -1.59 -1.47
C LEU A 2 -7.52 -1.96 -0.13
N LYS A 3 -7.73 -3.18 0.39
CA LYS A 3 -7.10 -3.64 1.65
C LYS A 3 -5.57 -3.65 1.63
N ILE A 4 -4.95 -3.75 0.45
CA ILE A 4 -3.49 -3.71 0.30
C ILE A 4 -3.00 -2.28 0.10
N GLY A 5 -3.88 -1.30 -0.09
CA GLY A 5 -3.50 0.08 -0.39
C GLY A 5 -2.89 0.22 -1.77
N ALA A 6 -3.25 -0.63 -2.74
CA ALA A 6 -2.80 -0.47 -4.12
C ALA A 6 -3.50 0.72 -4.78
N ALA A 7 -2.78 1.46 -5.64
CA ALA A 7 -3.36 2.56 -6.39
C ALA A 7 -4.57 2.11 -7.26
N PRO A 8 -5.60 2.96 -7.42
CA PRO A 8 -5.75 4.32 -6.87
C PRO A 8 -6.21 4.37 -5.39
N PHE A 9 -6.47 3.23 -4.75
CA PHE A 9 -7.04 3.14 -3.40
C PHE A 9 -6.00 3.24 -2.26
N HIS A 10 -4.96 4.05 -2.45
CA HIS A 10 -3.79 4.14 -1.56
C HIS A 10 -3.86 5.32 -0.58
N PHE A 11 -4.71 6.31 -0.82
CA PHE A 11 -4.76 7.57 -0.07
C PHE A 11 -4.99 7.42 1.44
N TRP A 12 -5.75 6.42 1.86
CA TRP A 12 -6.01 6.17 3.27
C TRP A 12 -4.76 5.73 4.05
N PHE A 13 -3.78 5.13 3.35
CA PHE A 13 -2.63 4.49 4.00
C PHE A 13 -1.67 5.51 4.64
N PRO A 14 -1.18 6.56 3.93
CA PRO A 14 -0.33 7.58 4.55
C PRO A 14 -1.02 8.34 5.68
N GLU A 15 -2.32 8.66 5.55
CA GLU A 15 -3.07 9.36 6.59
C GLU A 15 -3.16 8.54 7.89
N VAL A 16 -3.46 7.25 7.78
CA VAL A 16 -3.51 6.33 8.94
C VAL A 16 -2.12 6.12 9.55
N MET A 17 -1.08 6.04 8.72
CA MET A 17 0.31 5.94 9.21
C MET A 17 0.74 7.21 9.98
N GLY A 18 0.35 8.40 9.52
CA GLY A 18 0.64 9.65 10.21
C GLY A 18 -0.04 9.79 11.59
N ALA A 19 -1.25 9.25 11.72
CA ALA A 19 -2.07 9.36 12.93
C ALA A 19 -1.81 8.26 13.99
N SER A 20 -1.17 7.15 13.62
CA SER A 20 -1.03 5.97 14.49
C SER A 20 0.34 5.88 15.20
N SER A 21 0.39 5.09 16.28
CA SER A 21 1.64 4.80 17.01
C SER A 21 2.55 3.87 16.21
N TRP A 22 3.86 3.90 16.49
CA TRP A 22 4.85 3.09 15.77
C TRP A 22 4.56 1.59 15.75
N ILE A 23 4.02 1.03 16.85
CA ILE A 23 3.66 -0.39 16.90
C ILE A 23 2.49 -0.70 15.96
N ASN A 24 1.52 0.22 15.86
CA ASN A 24 0.39 0.08 14.95
C ASN A 24 0.84 0.25 13.50
N CYS A 25 1.75 1.19 13.21
CA CYS A 25 2.38 1.32 11.89
C CYS A 25 3.06 0.01 11.48
N LEU A 26 3.84 -0.61 12.37
CA LEU A 26 4.53 -1.87 12.09
C LEU A 26 3.54 -3.00 11.81
N MET A 27 2.49 -3.14 12.61
CA MET A 27 1.44 -4.13 12.40
C MET A 27 0.68 -3.92 11.08
N LEU A 28 0.43 -2.66 10.71
CA LEU A 28 -0.30 -2.29 9.51
C LEU A 28 0.53 -2.50 8.23
N MET A 29 1.85 -2.27 8.31
CA MET A 29 2.81 -2.52 7.23
C MET A 29 3.06 -4.01 6.99
N THR A 30 3.08 -4.82 8.05
CA THR A 30 3.49 -6.23 7.98
C THR A 30 2.31 -7.19 8.12
N TRP A 31 1.75 -7.31 9.32
CA TRP A 31 0.76 -8.32 9.69
C TRP A 31 -0.51 -8.21 8.85
N GLN A 32 -1.01 -6.99 8.63
CA GLN A 32 -2.25 -6.75 7.85
C GLN A 32 -2.11 -7.06 6.36
N LYS A 33 -0.88 -7.15 5.81
CA LYS A 33 -0.66 -7.46 4.39
C LYS A 33 -0.67 -8.96 4.11
N ILE A 34 -0.40 -9.82 5.10
CA ILE A 34 -0.22 -11.27 4.90
C ILE A 34 -1.49 -11.92 4.34
N ALA A 35 -2.63 -11.77 5.02
CA ALA A 35 -3.87 -12.43 4.59
C ALA A 35 -4.36 -11.98 3.20
N PRO A 36 -4.39 -10.67 2.87
CA PRO A 36 -4.72 -10.23 1.52
C PRO A 36 -3.77 -10.74 0.43
N MET A 37 -2.46 -10.83 0.71
CA MET A 37 -1.48 -11.36 -0.24
C MET A 37 -1.65 -12.86 -0.48
N MET A 38 -2.00 -13.63 0.55
CA MET A 38 -2.33 -15.05 0.39
C MET A 38 -3.57 -15.25 -0.49
N VAL A 39 -4.62 -14.46 -0.30
CA VAL A 39 -5.81 -14.55 -1.19
C VAL A 39 -5.45 -14.18 -2.63
N LEU A 40 -4.60 -13.15 -2.82
CA LEU A 40 -4.15 -12.76 -4.15
C LEU A 40 -3.30 -13.82 -4.83
N SER A 41 -2.43 -14.55 -4.12
CA SER A 41 -1.61 -15.60 -4.74
C SER A 41 -2.45 -16.74 -5.31
N TYR A 42 -3.60 -17.05 -4.70
CA TYR A 42 -4.52 -18.07 -5.22
C TYR A 42 -5.44 -17.56 -6.33
N CYS A 43 -5.83 -16.29 -6.31
CA CYS A 43 -6.89 -15.77 -7.18
C CYS A 43 -6.39 -14.89 -8.34
N ILE A 44 -5.18 -14.32 -8.28
CA ILE A 44 -4.69 -13.45 -9.34
C ILE A 44 -4.40 -14.27 -10.60
N LYS A 45 -5.00 -13.82 -11.71
CA LYS A 45 -4.50 -14.10 -13.05
C LYS A 45 -3.73 -12.88 -13.54
N MET A 46 -2.55 -13.09 -14.13
CA MET A 46 -1.76 -12.03 -14.75
C MET A 46 -2.50 -11.49 -15.98
N THR A 47 -3.28 -10.43 -15.75
CA THR A 47 -4.08 -9.74 -16.76
C THR A 47 -3.53 -8.33 -16.97
N MET A 48 -3.92 -7.67 -18.06
CA MET A 48 -3.57 -6.26 -18.25
C MET A 48 -4.01 -5.39 -17.07
N PHE A 49 -5.14 -5.73 -16.43
CA PHE A 49 -5.62 -5.00 -15.26
C PHE A 49 -4.64 -5.07 -14.08
N SER A 50 -4.13 -6.26 -13.72
CA SER A 50 -3.16 -6.39 -12.62
C SER A 50 -1.86 -5.63 -12.92
N PHE A 51 -1.42 -5.66 -14.18
CA PHE A 51 -0.21 -4.94 -14.60
C PHE A 51 -0.37 -3.42 -14.52
N MET A 52 -1.51 -2.89 -14.97
CA MET A 52 -1.83 -1.47 -14.87
C MET A 52 -1.84 -0.99 -13.42
N ILE A 53 -2.41 -1.77 -12.50
CA ILE A 53 -2.42 -1.44 -11.08
C ILE A 53 -1.01 -1.40 -10.50
N THR A 54 -0.16 -2.38 -10.84
CA THR A 54 1.23 -2.39 -10.36
C THR A 54 1.99 -1.16 -10.85
N MET A 55 1.86 -0.79 -12.13
CA MET A 55 2.53 0.40 -12.67
C MET A 55 2.03 1.68 -11.99
N LEU A 56 0.71 1.86 -11.85
CA LEU A 56 0.12 3.00 -11.14
C LEU A 56 0.62 3.08 -9.70
N SER A 57 0.71 1.95 -8.99
CA SER A 57 1.18 1.93 -7.61
C SER A 57 2.64 2.36 -7.47
N ILE A 58 3.50 1.99 -8.42
CA ILE A 58 4.91 2.40 -8.44
C ILE A 58 5.03 3.90 -8.70
N PHE A 59 4.34 4.42 -9.73
CA PHE A 59 4.40 5.83 -10.07
C PHE A 59 3.89 6.72 -8.95
N ILE A 60 2.74 6.40 -8.37
CA ILE A 60 2.13 7.23 -7.34
C ILE A 60 2.89 7.11 -6.02
N GLY A 61 3.39 5.92 -5.66
CA GLY A 61 4.24 5.75 -4.48
C GLY A 61 5.54 6.55 -4.58
N ALA A 62 6.22 6.48 -5.74
CA ALA A 62 7.46 7.22 -5.96
C ALA A 62 7.24 8.74 -5.93
N MET A 63 6.23 9.25 -6.64
CA MET A 63 5.94 10.69 -6.63
C MET A 63 5.43 11.18 -5.26
N GLY A 64 4.59 10.39 -4.59
CA GLY A 64 4.01 10.73 -3.30
C GLY A 64 5.04 10.81 -2.17
N GLY A 65 6.06 9.94 -2.19
CA GLY A 65 7.11 9.91 -1.17
C GLY A 65 8.10 11.08 -1.23
N LEU A 66 8.34 11.66 -2.41
CA LEU A 66 9.34 12.73 -2.58
C LEU A 66 9.04 14.00 -1.79
N ASN A 67 7.76 14.29 -1.53
CA ASN A 67 7.34 15.51 -0.86
C ASN A 67 6.92 15.31 0.59
N GLN A 68 7.27 14.17 1.20
CA GLN A 68 6.93 13.90 2.59
C GLN A 68 8.12 14.07 3.52
N THR A 69 7.87 14.75 4.64
CA THR A 69 8.88 15.00 5.68
C THR A 69 8.79 14.03 6.84
N SER A 70 7.62 13.42 7.05
CA SER A 70 7.41 12.51 8.18
C SER A 70 7.82 11.08 7.81
N LEU A 71 8.69 10.48 8.63
CA LEU A 71 9.16 9.11 8.42
C LEU A 71 8.01 8.09 8.34
N ARG A 72 6.95 8.29 9.14
CA ARG A 72 5.82 7.36 9.16
C ARG A 72 5.02 7.36 7.86
N GLN A 73 4.91 8.48 7.16
CA GLN A 73 4.14 8.54 5.92
C GLN A 73 4.99 8.12 4.70
N ILE A 74 6.32 8.29 4.77
CA ILE A 74 7.27 7.80 3.76
C ILE A 74 7.29 6.26 3.77
N LEU A 75 7.25 5.68 4.97
CA LEU A 75 7.13 4.24 5.21
C LEU A 75 5.77 3.71 4.73
#